data_AF-A0A0G0I597-F1
#
_entry.id   AF-A0A0G0I597-F1
#
_cell.length_a   1.000
_cell.length_b   1.000
_cell.length_c   1.000
_cell.angle_alpha   90.00
_cell.angle_beta   90.00
_cell.angle_gamma   90.00
#
_symmetry.space_group_name_H-M   'P 1'
#
loop_
_entity.id
_entity.type
_entity.pdbx_description
1 polymer ?
#
loop_
_entity_poly.entity_id
_entity_poly.type
_entity_poly.pdbx_seq_one_letter_code
_entity_poly.pdbx_strand_id
1 'polypeptide(L)'
;MKLTKLIKNGIKNLAINKMRTGLAILGIVIGIGSVIALVSMGEASKVSVQAQIQSIGSNLLTVSPGSTSSGGVRSAMGGATTLTNEDAQALKSSSEITLIKNVSPEYQGRSQ
;
A
#
# COMPACT_ATOMS: atom_id res chain seq x y z
N MET A 1 47.27 -22.50 -14.56
CA MET A 1 47.25 -22.81 -16.02
C MET A 1 46.46 -24.07 -16.42
N LYS A 2 45.99 -24.91 -15.48
CA LYS A 2 45.14 -26.08 -15.78
C LYS A 2 43.65 -25.75 -15.91
N LEU A 3 43.13 -24.86 -15.05
CA LEU A 3 41.71 -24.48 -15.03
C LEU A 3 41.25 -23.79 -16.34
N THR A 4 42.07 -22.90 -16.89
CA THR A 4 41.78 -22.23 -18.16
C THR A 4 41.70 -23.20 -19.34
N LYS A 5 42.52 -24.26 -19.33
CA LYS A 5 42.46 -25.33 -20.35
C LYS A 5 41.18 -26.16 -20.23
N LEU A 6 40.74 -26.47 -19.00
CA LEU A 6 39.49 -27.20 -18.76
C LEU A 6 38.26 -26.41 -19.22
N ILE A 7 38.20 -25.12 -18.87
CA ILE A 7 37.11 -24.22 -19.32
C ILE A 7 37.10 -24.12 -20.84
N LYS A 8 38.27 -23.92 -21.47
CA LYS A 8 38.40 -23.83 -22.94
C LYS A 8 37.95 -25.11 -23.64
N ASN A 9 38.30 -26.29 -23.10
CA ASN A 9 37.83 -27.57 -23.64
C ASN A 9 36.33 -27.77 -23.43
N GLY A 10 35.79 -27.39 -22.26
CA GLY A 10 34.36 -27.47 -21.98
C GLY A 10 33.51 -26.65 -22.96
N ILE A 11 33.92 -25.41 -23.21
CA ILE A 11 33.24 -24.52 -24.20
C ILE A 11 33.32 -25.14 -25.60
N LYS A 12 34.48 -25.69 -25.99
CA LYS A 12 34.65 -26.31 -27.30
C LYS A 12 33.74 -27.54 -27.47
N ASN A 13 33.61 -28.37 -26.44
CA ASN A 13 32.72 -29.55 -26.44
C ASN A 13 31.24 -29.15 -26.51
N LEU A 14 30.86 -28.07 -25.83
CA LEU A 14 29.51 -27.53 -25.87
C LEU A 14 29.15 -26.96 -27.24
N ALA A 15 30.13 -26.38 -27.95
CA ALA A 15 29.99 -25.84 -29.31
C ALA A 15 29.91 -26.92 -30.42
N ILE A 16 30.34 -28.16 -30.15
CA ILE A 16 30.19 -29.29 -31.09
C ILE A 16 28.72 -29.70 -31.19
N ASN A 17 27.99 -29.74 -30.07
CA ASN A 17 26.59 -30.16 -30.00
C ASN A 17 25.64 -28.96 -29.99
N LYS A 18 25.69 -28.13 -31.03
CA LYS A 18 24.97 -26.84 -31.10
C LYS A 18 23.47 -26.94 -30.80
N MET A 19 22.78 -27.95 -31.33
CA MET A 19 21.33 -28.12 -31.14
C MET A 19 20.97 -28.44 -29.68
N ARG A 20 21.66 -29.42 -29.08
CA ARG A 20 21.42 -29.83 -27.69
C ARG A 20 21.75 -28.71 -26.71
N THR A 21 22.88 -28.06 -26.90
CA THR A 21 23.31 -26.89 -26.12
C THR A 21 22.31 -25.74 -26.26
N GLY A 22 21.91 -25.41 -27.49
CA GLY A 22 20.99 -24.32 -27.76
C GLY A 22 19.64 -24.53 -27.09
N LEU A 23 19.08 -25.74 -27.21
CA LEU A 23 17.78 -26.08 -26.62
C LEU A 23 17.82 -26.06 -25.08
N ALA A 24 18.91 -26.52 -24.47
CA ALA A 24 19.09 -26.47 -23.02
C ALA A 24 19.20 -25.02 -22.51
N ILE A 25 19.98 -24.17 -23.19
CA ILE A 25 20.12 -22.75 -22.84
C ILE A 25 18.77 -22.04 -22.97
N LEU A 26 18.04 -22.30 -24.07
CA LEU A 26 16.74 -21.69 -24.33
C LEU A 26 15.71 -22.06 -23.24
N GLY A 27 15.71 -23.32 -22.78
CA GLY A 27 14.89 -23.75 -21.65
C GLY A 27 15.21 -23.01 -20.35
N ILE A 28 16.50 -22.82 -20.04
CA ILE A 28 16.93 -22.09 -18.83
C ILE A 28 16.51 -20.62 -18.91
N VAL A 29 16.71 -19.96 -20.05
CA VAL A 29 16.36 -18.54 -20.25
C VAL A 29 14.86 -18.32 -20.09
N ILE A 30 14.03 -19.13 -20.75
CA ILE A 30 12.57 -19.02 -20.64
C ILE A 30 12.08 -19.40 -19.24
N GLY A 31 12.67 -20.45 -18.64
CA GLY A 31 12.30 -20.90 -17.30
C GLY A 31 12.55 -19.82 -16.25
N ILE A 32 13.77 -19.30 -16.19
CA ILE A 32 14.11 -18.25 -15.22
C ILE A 32 13.37 -16.94 -15.55
N GLY A 33 13.26 -16.58 -16.83
CA GLY A 33 12.56 -15.37 -17.26
C GLY A 33 11.09 -15.36 -16.86
N SER A 34 10.38 -16.48 -17.03
CA SER A 34 8.96 -16.59 -16.65
C SER A 34 8.75 -16.52 -15.14
N VAL A 35 9.61 -17.15 -14.34
CA VAL A 35 9.55 -17.09 -12.88
C VAL A 35 9.80 -15.66 -12.37
N ILE A 36 10.82 -14.97 -12.88
CA ILE A 36 11.11 -13.58 -12.50
C ILE A 36 9.92 -12.68 -12.87
N ALA A 37 9.40 -12.80 -14.09
CA ALA A 37 8.28 -11.98 -14.55
C ALA A 37 7.03 -12.16 -13.66
N LEU A 38 6.68 -13.41 -13.32
CA LEU A 38 5.53 -13.71 -12.46
C LEU A 38 5.71 -13.16 -11.04
N VAL A 39 6.90 -13.31 -10.45
CA VAL A 39 7.18 -12.80 -9.10
C VAL A 39 7.11 -11.28 -9.08
N SER A 40 7.78 -10.60 -10.02
CA SER A 40 7.75 -9.14 -10.11
C SER A 40 6.34 -8.60 -10.35
N MET A 41 5.56 -9.26 -11.20
CA MET A 41 4.16 -8.88 -11.46
C MET A 41 3.28 -9.08 -10.21
N GLY A 42 3.47 -10.18 -9.49
CA GLY A 42 2.74 -10.45 -8.25
C GLY A 42 3.03 -9.42 -7.16
N GLU A 43 4.30 -9.06 -6.99
CA GLU A 43 4.72 -8.05 -6.03
C GLU A 43 4.20 -6.65 -6.41
N ALA A 44 4.28 -6.27 -7.69
CA ALA A 44 3.71 -5.02 -8.18
C ALA A 44 2.19 -4.94 -7.96
N SER A 45 1.47 -6.04 -8.21
CA SER A 45 0.03 -6.12 -7.98
C SER A 45 -0.31 -5.96 -6.50
N LYS A 46 0.45 -6.60 -5.61
CA LYS A 46 0.30 -6.47 -4.16
C LYS A 46 0.49 -5.02 -3.71
N VAL A 47 1.53 -4.34 -4.20
CA VAL A 47 1.80 -2.92 -3.88
C VAL A 47 0.66 -2.03 -4.39
N SER A 48 0.19 -2.26 -5.61
CA SER A 48 -0.92 -1.47 -6.20
C SER A 48 -2.21 -1.62 -5.39
N VAL A 49 -2.58 -2.84 -5.04
CA VAL A 49 -3.75 -3.12 -4.20
C VAL A 49 -3.58 -2.52 -2.81
N GLN A 50 -2.40 -2.64 -2.21
CA GLN A 50 -2.11 -2.03 -0.91
C GLN A 50 -2.23 -0.51 -0.95
N ALA A 51 -1.74 0.14 -2.00
CA ALA A 51 -1.86 1.59 -2.19
C ALA A 51 -3.33 2.02 -2.35
N GLN A 52 -4.12 1.26 -3.10
CA GLN A 52 -5.56 1.51 -3.23
C GLN A 52 -6.28 1.34 -1.89
N ILE A 53 -5.99 0.28 -1.14
CA ILE A 53 -6.57 0.09 0.20
C ILE A 53 -6.17 1.23 1.15
N GLN A 54 -4.90 1.63 1.13
CA GLN A 54 -4.42 2.76 1.95
C GLN A 54 -5.09 4.08 1.55
N SER A 55 -5.40 4.28 0.26
CA SER A 55 -6.08 5.48 -0.24
C SER A 55 -7.52 5.61 0.24
N ILE A 56 -8.18 4.50 0.58
CA ILE A 56 -9.52 4.49 1.21
C ILE A 56 -9.44 4.99 2.67
N GLY A 57 -8.24 5.06 3.25
CA GLY A 57 -8.00 5.56 4.60
C GLY A 57 -8.01 4.41 5.60
N SER A 58 -6.86 3.78 5.81
CA SER A 58 -6.72 2.65 6.74
C SER A 58 -6.65 3.06 8.23
N ASN A 59 -6.85 4.34 8.56
CA ASN A 59 -6.76 4.87 9.92
C ASN A 59 -7.62 6.14 10.10
N LEU A 60 -8.90 6.06 9.71
CA LEU A 60 -9.86 7.15 9.89
C LEU A 60 -10.61 6.97 11.22
N LEU A 61 -10.67 8.04 12.01
CA LEU A 61 -11.48 8.13 13.22
C LEU A 61 -12.46 9.29 13.07
N THR A 62 -13.75 8.98 12.96
CA THR A 62 -14.81 9.98 12.84
C THR A 62 -15.39 10.27 14.22
N VAL A 63 -15.39 11.55 14.61
CA VAL A 63 -16.00 12.02 15.86
C VAL A 63 -17.22 12.85 15.52
N SER A 64 -18.38 12.45 16.03
CA SER A 64 -19.64 13.17 15.84
C SER A 64 -20.21 13.60 17.19
N PRO A 65 -20.82 14.78 17.27
CA PRO A 65 -21.44 15.24 18.51
C PRO A 65 -22.65 14.38 18.88
N GLY A 66 -22.90 14.24 20.18
CA GLY A 66 -24.04 13.49 20.71
C GLY A 66 -25.38 14.19 20.51
N SER A 67 -26.39 13.79 21.30
CA SER A 67 -27.66 14.51 21.42
C SER A 67 -27.63 15.46 22.62
N THR A 68 -28.25 16.64 22.49
CA THR A 68 -28.52 17.52 23.63
C THR A 68 -29.90 17.24 24.19
N SER A 69 -30.06 17.36 25.50
CA SER A 69 -31.36 17.36 26.15
C SER A 69 -31.47 18.66 26.93
N SER A 70 -32.35 19.57 26.51
CA SER A 70 -32.61 20.82 27.22
C SER A 70 -34.12 20.98 27.44
N GLY A 71 -34.54 21.22 28.68
CA GLY A 71 -35.95 21.47 29.01
C GLY A 71 -36.93 20.34 28.67
N GLY A 72 -36.49 19.08 28.65
CA GLY A 72 -37.33 17.92 28.28
C GLY A 72 -37.39 17.62 26.78
N VAL A 73 -36.76 18.44 25.94
CA VAL A 73 -36.61 18.18 24.50
C VAL A 73 -35.25 17.53 24.25
N ARG A 74 -35.25 16.33 23.65
CA ARG A 74 -34.04 15.64 23.19
C ARG A 74 -33.83 15.89 21.70
N SER A 75 -32.70 16.47 21.36
CA SER A 75 -32.25 16.61 19.97
C SER A 75 -31.86 15.24 19.41
N ALA A 76 -31.96 15.08 18.08
CA ALA A 76 -31.47 13.88 17.40
C ALA A 76 -29.95 13.71 17.58
N MET A 77 -29.44 12.50 17.32
CA MET A 77 -27.98 12.23 17.27
C MET A 77 -27.31 13.17 16.26
N GLY A 78 -26.22 13.83 16.66
CA GLY A 78 -25.58 14.89 15.86
C GLY A 78 -26.20 16.27 16.01
N GLY A 79 -27.26 16.42 16.82
CA GLY A 79 -27.92 17.71 17.07
C GLY A 79 -27.25 18.57 18.15
N ALA A 80 -26.21 18.05 18.81
CA ALA A 80 -25.40 18.84 19.73
C ALA A 80 -24.36 19.69 19.01
N THR A 81 -24.28 20.97 19.34
CA THR A 81 -23.25 21.89 18.85
C THR A 81 -22.06 21.96 19.79
N THR A 82 -21.72 20.84 20.45
CA THR A 82 -20.62 20.78 21.43
C THR A 82 -19.25 20.56 20.78
N LEU A 83 -19.21 20.19 19.49
CA LEU A 83 -17.98 20.12 18.71
C LEU A 83 -17.78 21.44 17.97
N THR A 84 -16.63 22.08 18.17
CA THR A 84 -16.28 23.37 17.59
C THR A 84 -15.08 23.28 16.64
N ASN A 85 -14.84 24.32 15.84
CA ASN A 85 -13.66 24.35 14.95
C ASN A 85 -12.37 24.50 15.75
N GLU A 86 -12.44 25.15 16.91
CA GLU A 86 -11.36 25.32 17.87
C GLU A 86 -10.87 23.96 18.37
N ASP A 87 -11.76 23.00 18.63
CA ASP A 87 -11.41 21.62 19.01
C ASP A 87 -10.57 20.94 17.92
N ALA A 88 -10.92 21.13 16.65
CA ALA A 88 -10.17 20.57 15.52
C ALA A 88 -8.76 21.19 15.40
N GLN A 89 -8.61 22.49 15.67
CA GLN A 89 -7.31 23.17 15.69
C GLN A 89 -6.46 22.76 16.89
N ALA A 90 -7.08 22.55 18.05
CA ALA A 90 -6.43 22.07 19.26
C ALA A 90 -5.88 20.65 19.06
N LEU A 91 -6.66 19.76 18.43
CA LEU A 91 -6.20 18.40 18.08
C LEU A 91 -5.02 18.39 17.11
N LYS A 92 -4.92 19.40 16.23
CA LYS A 92 -3.79 19.54 15.29
C LYS A 92 -2.54 20.13 15.94
N SER A 93 -2.70 20.99 16.94
CA SER A 93 -1.60 21.80 17.52
C SER A 93 -1.12 21.29 18.88
N SER A 94 -1.85 20.36 19.51
CA SER A 94 -1.48 19.78 20.80
C SER A 94 -0.21 18.94 20.69
N SER A 95 0.79 19.26 21.50
CA SER A 95 2.04 18.50 21.59
C SER A 95 1.88 17.12 22.25
N GLU A 96 0.75 16.90 22.94
CA GLU A 96 0.46 15.61 23.61
C GLU A 96 -0.04 14.54 22.63
N ILE A 97 -0.58 14.94 21.47
CA ILE A 97 -1.19 14.03 20.51
C ILE A 97 -0.29 13.91 19.26
N THR A 98 0.64 12.95 19.28
CA THR A 98 1.61 12.75 18.19
C THR A 98 1.12 11.78 17.10
N LEU A 99 0.03 11.05 17.35
CA LEU A 99 -0.47 9.98 16.47
C LEU A 99 -1.39 10.49 15.34
N ILE A 100 -1.93 11.71 15.47
CA ILE A 100 -2.88 12.26 14.49
C ILE A 100 -2.08 13.05 13.44
N LYS A 101 -2.05 12.53 12.21
CA LYS A 101 -1.33 13.17 11.10
C LYS A 101 -2.08 14.35 10.50
N ASN A 102 -3.41 14.25 10.39
CA ASN A 102 -4.28 15.26 9.81
C ASN A 102 -5.64 15.25 10.51
N VAL A 103 -6.26 16.41 10.59
CA VAL A 103 -7.64 16.62 11.10
C VAL A 103 -8.40 17.40 10.04
N SER A 104 -9.63 16.99 9.74
CA SER A 104 -10.55 17.69 8.84
C SER A 104 -11.85 17.98 9.58
N PRO A 105 -12.15 19.24 9.93
CA PRO A 105 -13.45 19.60 10.48
C PRO A 105 -14.52 19.54 9.38
N GLU A 106 -15.70 19.04 9.70
CA GLU A 106 -16.86 19.01 8.81
C GLU A 106 -18.01 19.79 9.45
N TYR A 107 -18.62 20.70 8.68
CA TYR A 107 -19.79 21.44 9.13
C TYR A 107 -21.05 20.83 8.53
N GLN A 108 -21.89 20.25 9.39
CA GLN A 108 -23.13 19.63 8.97
C GLN A 108 -24.33 20.51 9.38
N GLY A 109 -24.67 21.48 8.54
CA GLY A 109 -25.88 22.29 8.67
C GLY A 109 -27.01 21.70 7.83
N ARG A 110 -28.16 21.37 8.44
CA ARG A 110 -29.37 21.08 7.66
C ARG A 110 -30.00 22.40 7.22
N SER A 111 -29.90 22.72 5.92
CA SER A 111 -30.76 23.73 5.32
C SER A 111 -32.18 23.15 5.20
N GLN A 112 -33.15 23.73 5.91
CA GLN A 112 -34.58 23.57 5.62
C GLN A 112 -35.10 24.86 5.00
#